data_AF-A0A9X0CVR9-F1
#
_entry.id   AF-A0A9X0CVR9-F1
#
_cell.length_a   1.000
_cell.length_b   1.000
_cell.length_c   1.000
_cell.angle_alpha   90.00
_cell.angle_beta   90.00
_cell.angle_gamma   90.00
#
_symmetry.space_group_name_H-M   'P 1'
#
loop_
_entity.id
_entity.type
_entity.pdbx_description
1 polymer ?
#
loop_
_entity_poly.entity_id
_entity_poly.type
_entity_poly.pdbx_seq_one_letter_code
_entity_poly.pdbx_strand_id
1 'polypeptide(L)'
;MRVPHLAIHLNRDINDKFSPNKETHLAPILSTCVYEGLVNKPTTDQDSSDKKSKDIKCRSDSHQSVLIKLLTEEISCEKEHILDFDLHLADTQPATLGGALEEFIFSPRLDNQVSCYCALEVK
;
A
#
# COMPACT_ATOMS: atom_id res chain seq x y z
N MET A 1 -3.68 -3.70 2.61
CA MET A 1 -2.27 -3.77 3.07
C MET A 1 -2.23 -3.56 4.58
N ARG A 2 -1.35 -4.23 5.34
CA ARG A 2 -1.29 -4.10 6.81
C ARG A 2 0.13 -4.34 7.33
N VAL A 3 0.53 -3.59 8.37
CA VAL A 3 1.72 -3.89 9.19
C VAL A 3 1.23 -4.59 10.48
N PRO A 4 1.36 -5.92 10.60
CA PRO A 4 0.86 -6.64 11.78
C PRO A 4 1.86 -6.58 12.95
N HIS A 5 1.35 -6.59 14.18
CA HIS A 5 2.16 -6.83 15.37
C HIS A 5 2.49 -8.32 15.51
N LEU A 6 3.68 -8.61 16.04
CA LEU A 6 4.00 -9.94 16.56
C LEU A 6 3.15 -10.22 17.80
N ALA A 7 2.62 -11.44 17.91
CA ALA A 7 1.80 -11.84 19.04
C ALA A 7 2.57 -11.67 20.37
N ILE A 8 1.89 -11.15 21.40
CA ILE A 8 2.49 -10.93 22.73
C ILE A 8 3.06 -12.22 23.36
N HIS A 9 2.48 -13.38 23.04
CA HIS A 9 2.99 -14.68 23.48
C HIS A 9 4.44 -14.94 23.02
N LEU A 10 4.82 -14.37 21.87
CA LEU A 10 6.13 -14.47 21.25
C LEU A 10 7.02 -13.26 21.54
N ASN A 11 6.48 -12.22 22.19
CA ASN A 11 7.20 -11.04 22.63
C ASN A 11 6.59 -10.51 23.95
N ARG A 12 6.96 -11.14 25.06
CA ARG A 12 6.31 -10.93 26.37
C ARG A 12 6.61 -9.55 26.96
N ASP A 13 7.73 -8.95 26.60
CA ASP A 13 8.19 -7.67 27.13
C ASP A 13 7.60 -6.46 26.36
N ILE A 14 6.70 -6.70 25.38
CA ILE A 14 6.17 -5.66 24.48
C ILE A 14 5.37 -4.58 25.22
N ASN A 15 4.73 -4.93 26.34
CA ASN A 15 3.95 -3.99 27.15
C ASN A 15 4.84 -3.04 27.94
N ASP A 16 6.07 -3.44 28.26
CA ASP A 16 7.02 -2.60 28.98
C ASP A 16 7.74 -1.64 28.03
N LYS A 17 8.11 -2.13 26.83
CA LYS A 17 8.74 -1.29 25.80
C LYS A 17 8.48 -1.81 24.39
N PHE A 18 7.79 -0.99 23.59
CA PHE A 18 7.64 -1.20 22.16
C PHE A 18 8.60 -0.29 21.38
N SER A 19 9.60 -0.90 20.72
CA SER A 19 10.59 -0.19 19.89
C SER A 19 10.89 -1.01 18.64
N PRO A 20 9.98 -1.05 17.65
CA PRO A 20 10.15 -1.84 16.45
C PRO A 20 11.32 -1.33 15.60
N ASN A 21 12.06 -2.25 14.98
CA ASN A 21 13.05 -1.90 13.98
C ASN A 21 12.34 -1.38 12.73
N LYS A 22 12.71 -0.19 12.25
CA LYS A 22 12.03 0.48 11.14
C LYS A 22 12.19 -0.23 9.79
N GLU A 23 13.28 -0.96 9.61
CA GLU A 23 13.58 -1.67 8.36
C GLU A 23 12.89 -3.04 8.33
N THR A 24 13.06 -3.83 9.39
CA THR A 24 12.65 -5.23 9.37
C THR A 24 11.23 -5.47 9.89
N HIS A 25 10.69 -4.61 10.76
CA HIS A 25 9.38 -4.84 11.40
C HIS A 25 8.25 -4.02 10.78
N LEU A 26 8.55 -3.01 9.95
CA LEU A 26 7.54 -2.14 9.35
C LEU A 26 7.21 -2.50 7.89
N ALA A 27 7.79 -3.58 7.37
CA ALA A 27 7.47 -4.08 6.03
C ALA A 27 5.99 -4.50 5.96
N PRO A 28 5.16 -3.86 5.12
CA PRO A 28 3.74 -4.14 5.06
C PRO A 28 3.44 -5.40 4.25
N ILE A 29 2.37 -6.10 4.62
CA ILE A 29 1.86 -7.27 3.88
C ILE A 29 0.78 -6.80 2.90
N LEU A 30 0.94 -7.14 1.63
CA LEU A 30 -0.02 -6.87 0.55
C LEU A 30 -0.91 -8.08 0.25
N SER A 31 -0.32 -9.23 -0.08
CA SER A 31 -1.02 -10.45 -0.47
C SER A 31 -0.22 -11.71 -0.12
N THR A 32 -0.85 -12.88 -0.24
CA THR A 32 -0.18 -14.19 -0.15
C THR A 32 0.01 -14.79 -1.54
N CYS A 33 1.10 -15.52 -1.76
CA CYS A 33 1.37 -16.20 -3.03
C CYS A 33 0.27 -17.22 -3.38
N VAL A 34 -0.34 -17.85 -2.37
CA VAL A 34 -1.45 -18.80 -2.57
C VAL A 34 -2.66 -18.11 -3.18
N TYR A 35 -3.07 -16.97 -2.61
CA TYR A 35 -4.22 -16.22 -3.13
C TYR A 35 -3.93 -15.63 -4.50
N GLU A 36 -2.70 -15.13 -4.72
CA GLU A 36 -2.25 -14.65 -6.03
C GLU A 36 -2.37 -15.75 -7.11
N GLY A 37 -1.96 -16.98 -6.82
CA GLY A 37 -2.08 -18.12 -7.74
C GLY A 37 -3.54 -18.56 -7.99
N LEU A 38 -4.44 -18.33 -7.03
CA LEU A 38 -5.86 -18.64 -7.19
C LEU A 38 -6.61 -17.58 -8.01
N VAL A 39 -6.34 -16.30 -7.77
CA VAL A 39 -6.96 -15.17 -8.47
C VAL A 39 -6.42 -15.05 -9.90
N ASN A 40 -5.11 -15.24 -10.08
CA ASN A 40 -4.49 -15.22 -11.40
C ASN A 40 -4.62 -16.56 -12.15
N LYS A 41 -5.67 -17.35 -11.86
CA LYS A 41 -5.93 -18.59 -12.61
C LYS A 41 -5.86 -18.26 -14.10
N PRO A 42 -5.01 -18.95 -14.89
CA PRO A 42 -4.99 -18.74 -16.32
C PRO A 42 -6.37 -19.10 -16.83
N THR A 43 -7.11 -18.12 -17.34
CA THR A 43 -8.20 -18.39 -18.25
C THR A 43 -7.59 -19.19 -19.38
N THR A 44 -8.00 -20.45 -19.51
CA THR A 44 -7.80 -21.24 -20.72
C THR A 44 -8.32 -20.41 -21.89
N ASP A 45 -7.40 -19.81 -22.64
CA ASP A 45 -7.36 -19.77 -24.09
C ASP A 45 -6.08 -19.06 -24.56
N GLN A 46 -5.30 -19.80 -25.36
CA GLN A 46 -4.28 -19.35 -26.32
C GLN A 46 -2.93 -18.86 -25.75
N ASP A 47 -1.75 -19.22 -26.26
CA ASP A 47 -1.33 -20.31 -27.13
C ASP A 47 0.20 -20.30 -27.13
N SER A 48 0.81 -21.43 -27.46
CA SER A 48 2.25 -21.52 -27.68
C SER A 48 2.67 -20.61 -28.84
N SER A 49 3.42 -19.55 -28.59
CA SER A 49 4.31 -19.01 -29.63
C SER A 49 5.52 -18.30 -29.04
N ASP A 50 6.67 -18.94 -29.25
CA ASP A 50 7.98 -18.32 -29.30
C ASP A 50 7.93 -17.01 -30.12
N LYS A 51 8.10 -15.87 -29.44
CA LYS A 51 8.68 -14.68 -30.03
C LYS A 51 9.71 -14.10 -29.09
N LYS A 52 10.98 -14.38 -29.41
CA LYS A 52 12.14 -13.61 -28.96
C LYS A 52 11.93 -12.14 -29.34
N SER A 53 11.41 -11.33 -28.41
CA SER A 53 11.47 -9.88 -28.51
C SER A 53 12.66 -9.40 -27.69
N LYS A 54 13.59 -8.76 -28.41
CA LYS A 54 14.80 -8.06 -27.96
C LYS A 54 14.69 -7.48 -26.55
N ASP A 55 15.78 -7.68 -25.81
CA ASP A 55 16.10 -7.09 -24.51
C ASP A 55 15.88 -5.56 -24.47
N ILE A 56 14.64 -5.14 -24.24
CA ILE A 56 14.40 -3.94 -23.45
C ILE A 56 14.36 -4.48 -22.03
N LYS A 57 15.44 -4.25 -21.29
CA LYS A 57 15.52 -4.53 -19.85
C LYS A 57 14.48 -3.66 -19.15
N CYS A 58 13.22 -4.10 -19.15
CA CYS A 58 12.17 -3.46 -18.38
C CYS A 58 12.60 -3.61 -16.92
N ARG A 59 12.67 -2.50 -16.18
CA ARG A 59 12.92 -2.50 -14.73
C ARG A 59 11.76 -3.14 -13.95
N SER A 60 10.96 -4.01 -14.58
CA SER A 60 9.69 -4.55 -14.09
C SER A 60 9.82 -5.58 -12.96
N ASP A 61 11.03 -5.99 -12.60
CA ASP A 61 11.26 -6.94 -11.49
C ASP A 61 11.48 -6.25 -10.12
N SER A 62 11.29 -4.93 -10.01
CA SER A 62 11.50 -4.23 -8.73
C SER A 62 10.35 -4.37 -7.73
N HIS A 63 9.15 -4.74 -8.18
CA HIS A 63 7.95 -4.78 -7.33
C HIS A 63 7.11 -6.04 -7.57
N GLN A 64 6.28 -6.41 -6.59
CA GLN A 64 5.36 -7.54 -6.71
C GLN A 64 4.34 -7.33 -7.82
N SER A 65 4.06 -8.39 -8.59
CA SER A 65 3.17 -8.35 -9.76
C SER A 65 1.77 -7.84 -9.42
N VAL A 66 1.26 -8.18 -8.22
CA VAL A 66 -0.04 -7.75 -7.72
C VAL A 66 -0.14 -6.23 -7.59
N LEU A 67 0.92 -5.56 -7.12
CA LEU A 67 0.91 -4.10 -6.97
C LEU A 67 0.82 -3.41 -8.32
N ILE A 68 1.61 -3.87 -9.29
CA ILE A 68 1.60 -3.30 -10.64
C ILE A 68 0.23 -3.50 -11.31
N LYS A 69 -0.38 -4.67 -11.15
CA LYS A 69 -1.74 -4.94 -11.66
C LYS A 69 -2.77 -3.97 -11.08
N LEU A 70 -2.77 -3.78 -9.75
CA LEU A 70 -3.67 -2.84 -9.08
C LEU A 70 -3.48 -1.41 -9.60
N LEU A 71 -2.24 -0.97 -9.81
CA LEU A 71 -1.95 0.35 -10.36
C LEU A 71 -2.46 0.50 -11.79
N THR A 72 -2.19 -0.48 -12.66
CA THR A 72 -2.63 -0.46 -14.07
C THR A 72 -4.16 -0.46 -14.19
N GLU A 73 -4.86 -1.18 -13.30
CA GLU A 73 -6.32 -1.21 -13.24
C GLU A 73 -6.87 0.16 -12.81
N GLU A 74 -6.31 0.77 -11.75
CA GLU A 74 -6.76 2.07 -11.24
C GLU A 74 -6.54 3.22 -12.25
N ILE A 75 -5.36 3.26 -12.89
CA ILE A 75 -5.01 4.32 -13.85
C ILE A 75 -5.42 4.00 -15.29
N SER A 76 -6.00 2.82 -15.54
CA SER A 76 -6.41 2.35 -16.87
C SER A 76 -5.31 2.44 -17.93
N CYS A 77 -4.08 2.04 -17.59
CA CYS A 77 -2.95 2.01 -18.53
C CYS A 77 -2.26 0.65 -18.57
N GLU A 78 -1.60 0.34 -19.68
CA GLU A 78 -0.76 -0.86 -19.77
C GLU A 78 0.52 -0.72 -18.93
N LYS A 79 1.09 -1.85 -18.46
CA LYS A 79 2.27 -1.87 -17.59
C LYS A 79 3.48 -1.17 -18.21
N GLU A 80 3.59 -1.20 -19.54
CA GLU A 80 4.67 -0.62 -20.33
C GLU A 80 4.69 0.92 -20.26
N HIS A 81 3.55 1.53 -19.95
CA HIS A 81 3.42 2.98 -19.85
C HIS A 81 3.86 3.53 -18.48
N ILE A 82 3.99 2.67 -17.47
CA ILE A 82 4.45 3.08 -16.14
C ILE A 82 5.98 3.22 -16.17
N LEU A 83 6.47 4.46 -16.18
CA LEU A 83 7.90 4.75 -16.11
C LEU A 83 8.44 4.66 -14.68
N ASP A 84 7.75 5.32 -13.74
CA ASP A 84 8.08 5.36 -12.32
C ASP A 84 6.85 5.83 -11.51
N PHE A 85 6.86 5.64 -10.19
CA PHE A 85 5.80 6.14 -9.30
C PHE A 85 6.34 6.51 -7.92
N ASP A 86 5.71 7.50 -7.29
CA ASP A 86 5.93 7.86 -5.89
C ASP A 86 4.63 7.64 -5.10
N LEU A 87 4.63 6.63 -4.23
CA LEU A 87 3.45 6.17 -3.51
C LEU A 87 3.68 6.26 -2.00
N HIS A 88 2.71 6.82 -1.31
CA HIS A 88 2.71 6.96 0.13
C HIS A 88 1.63 6.07 0.75
N LEU A 89 1.98 5.37 1.83
CA LEU A 89 0.97 4.65 2.61
C LEU A 89 0.17 5.67 3.41
N ALA A 90 -1.16 5.59 3.30
CA ALA A 90 -2.09 6.40 4.06
C ALA A 90 -3.07 5.51 4.81
N ASP A 91 -3.53 6.01 5.96
CA ASP A 91 -4.67 5.40 6.64
C ASP A 91 -5.93 5.53 5.76
N THR A 92 -6.71 4.45 5.72
CA THR A 92 -7.98 4.38 4.98
C THR A 92 -9.18 4.74 5.86
N GLN A 93 -8.99 4.85 7.18
CA GLN A 93 -10.01 5.33 8.10
C GLN A 93 -10.30 6.82 7.85
N PRO A 94 -11.55 7.20 7.54
CA PRO A 94 -11.90 8.61 7.34
C PRO A 94 -11.76 9.45 8.61
N ALA A 95 -11.53 10.76 8.42
CA ALA A 95 -11.58 11.74 9.50
C ALA A 95 -12.99 11.80 10.12
N THR A 96 -13.06 11.89 11.45
CA THR A 96 -14.33 11.91 12.20
C THR A 96 -14.28 12.87 13.37
N LEU A 97 -15.43 13.33 13.83
CA LEU A 97 -15.55 14.01 15.13
C LEU A 97 -15.63 12.97 16.25
N GLY A 98 -15.10 13.33 17.41
CA GLY A 98 -15.09 12.47 18.58
C GLY A 98 -15.17 13.22 19.89
N GLY A 99 -15.20 12.48 21.00
CA GLY A 99 -15.54 13.00 22.32
C GLY A 99 -17.04 12.90 22.60
N ALA A 100 -17.44 12.94 23.88
CA ALA A 100 -18.83 12.78 24.28
C ALA A 100 -19.74 13.89 23.71
N LEU A 101 -19.16 15.04 23.38
CA LEU A 101 -19.83 16.21 22.81
C LEU A 101 -19.35 16.53 21.39
N GLU A 102 -18.69 15.59 20.71
CA GLU A 102 -18.14 15.79 19.35
C GLU A 102 -17.16 16.98 19.23
N GLU A 103 -16.46 17.30 20.32
CA GLU A 103 -15.59 18.48 20.43
C GLU A 103 -14.17 18.27 19.89
N PHE A 104 -13.80 17.02 19.54
CA PHE A 104 -12.48 16.68 19.01
C PHE A 104 -12.53 16.26 17.55
N ILE A 105 -11.45 16.53 16.82
CA ILE A 105 -11.24 16.07 15.45
C ILE A 105 -10.25 14.91 15.46
N PHE A 106 -10.66 13.75 14.99
CA PHE A 106 -9.81 12.58 14.78
C PHE A 106 -9.52 12.43 13.29
N SER A 107 -8.32 12.80 12.87
CA SER A 107 -7.88 12.70 11.47
C SER A 107 -6.38 12.44 11.40
N PRO A 108 -5.90 11.68 10.40
CA PRO A 108 -4.48 11.67 10.07
C PRO A 108 -4.04 13.05 9.55
N ARG A 109 -2.73 13.34 9.64
CA ARG A 109 -2.04 14.48 9.01
C ARG A 109 -2.53 15.88 9.42
N LEU A 110 -3.13 16.03 10.62
CA LEU A 110 -3.56 17.35 11.13
C LEU A 110 -2.41 18.36 11.11
N ASP A 111 -1.23 17.95 11.59
CA ASP A 111 0.01 18.68 11.39
C ASP A 111 0.58 18.37 9.98
N ASN A 112 0.62 19.29 9.03
CA ASN A 112 0.22 20.71 9.09
C ASN A 112 -1.00 21.04 8.19
N GLN A 113 -1.78 20.03 7.79
CA GLN A 113 -2.87 20.22 6.82
C GLN A 113 -3.98 21.15 7.35
N VAL A 114 -4.23 21.17 8.66
CA VAL A 114 -5.22 22.09 9.25
C VAL A 114 -4.81 23.54 9.03
N SER A 115 -3.54 23.86 9.29
CA SER A 115 -3.02 25.23 9.08
C SER A 115 -3.10 25.63 7.61
N CYS A 116 -2.72 24.72 6.70
CA CYS A 116 -2.82 24.96 5.25
C CYS A 116 -4.26 25.21 4.82
N TYR A 117 -5.21 24.41 5.32
CA TYR A 117 -6.63 24.58 5.04
C TYR A 117 -7.15 25.93 5.55
N CYS A 118 -6.90 26.24 6.84
CA CYS A 118 -7.33 27.50 7.44
C CYS A 118 -6.72 28.72 6.74
N ALA A 119 -5.48 28.62 6.26
CA ALA A 119 -4.83 29.69 5.50
C ALA A 119 -5.44 29.89 4.10
N LEU A 120 -5.92 28.81 3.46
CA LEU A 120 -6.55 28.88 2.14
C LEU A 120 -8.01 29.35 2.20
N GLU A 121 -8.76 28.92 3.23
CA GLU A 121 -10.19 29.18 3.39
C GLU A 121 -10.49 30.56 4.02
N VAL A 122 -9.48 31.40 4.27
CA VAL A 122 -9.69 32.76 4.81
C VAL A 122 -10.62 33.54 3.87
N LYS A 123 -11.87 33.69 4.29
CA LYS A 123 -12.86 34.60 3.72
C LYS A 123 -12.68 36.01 4.23
#